data_AF-A0A401FRJ2-F1
#
_entry.id   AF-A0A401FRJ2-F1
#
_cell.length_a   1.000
_cell.length_b   1.000
_cell.length_c   1.000
_cell.angle_alpha   90.00
_cell.angle_beta   90.00
_cell.angle_gamma   90.00
#
_symmetry.space_group_name_H-M   'P 1'
#
loop_
_entity.id
_entity.type
_entity.pdbx_description
1 polymer ?
#
loop_
_entity_poly.entity_id
_entity_poly.type
_entity_poly.pdbx_seq_one_letter_code
_entity_poly.pdbx_strand_id
1 'polypeptide(L)'
;MTISPPFFDSADGSSFIIDGKKIKSITHRYNKETARLQSVRDHQNITEPTRRIINLNRKREFRISDYFNRAVKYITDYCVGNNIGNIVVGNFEGIKKGISHGKRNNQNFVQIPYGIFRRKLKSKCGQIGIELHSVEESYTSKTSFLDCELPQKHDQYLGKRVRRGLFRSGNGTLLNADVNGAAQILVKYLLRSNLNPDIVRGQAKGVVNAPARVKLLR
;
A
#
# COMPACT_ATOMS: atom_id res chain seq x y z
N MET A 1 5.94 1.86 6.47
CA MET A 1 5.11 1.46 5.31
C MET A 1 5.02 -0.06 5.17
N THR A 2 3.82 -0.59 4.98
CA THR A 2 3.55 -2.02 4.79
C THR A 2 3.55 -2.37 3.31
N ILE A 3 4.09 -3.54 2.95
CA ILE A 3 4.04 -4.12 1.60
C ILE A 3 2.60 -4.56 1.25
N SER A 4 1.71 -4.45 2.22
CA SER A 4 0.35 -4.95 2.24
C SER A 4 -0.57 -3.74 2.19
N PRO A 5 -1.16 -3.41 1.03
CA PRO A 5 -2.00 -2.23 0.92
C PRO A 5 -3.26 -2.41 1.78
N PRO A 6 -3.53 -1.48 2.71
CA PRO A 6 -4.79 -1.44 3.45
C PRO A 6 -5.90 -0.86 2.57
N PHE A 7 -7.11 -1.39 2.77
CA PHE A 7 -8.34 -0.89 2.17
C PHE A 7 -9.30 -0.52 3.29
N PHE A 8 -9.97 0.61 3.11
CA PHE A 8 -11.01 1.11 3.99
C PHE A 8 -12.20 1.45 3.10
N ASP A 9 -13.33 0.86 3.42
CA ASP A 9 -14.61 1.12 2.79
C ASP A 9 -15.36 2.18 3.59
N SER A 10 -15.72 3.28 2.93
CA SER A 10 -16.45 4.37 3.57
C SER A 10 -17.94 4.09 3.74
N ALA A 11 -18.51 3.11 3.03
CA ALA A 11 -19.94 2.84 3.10
C ALA A 11 -20.31 2.13 4.40
N ASP A 12 -19.55 1.12 4.79
CA ASP A 12 -19.84 0.25 5.95
C ASP A 12 -18.73 0.24 7.01
N GLY A 13 -17.61 0.95 6.76
CA GLY A 13 -16.45 0.95 7.63
C GLY A 13 -15.65 -0.36 7.58
N SER A 14 -15.93 -1.27 6.66
CA SER A 14 -15.16 -2.49 6.53
C SER A 14 -13.72 -2.19 6.10
N SER A 15 -12.79 -3.02 6.56
CA SER A 15 -11.38 -2.85 6.21
C SER A 15 -10.68 -4.20 6.05
N PHE A 16 -9.81 -4.27 5.04
CA PHE A 16 -9.01 -5.44 4.78
C PHE A 16 -7.62 -5.05 4.30
N ILE A 17 -6.68 -5.98 4.46
CA ILE A 17 -5.29 -5.81 4.04
C ILE A 17 -4.94 -6.94 3.08
N ILE A 18 -4.46 -6.59 1.89
CA ILE A 18 -3.95 -7.60 0.95
C ILE A 18 -2.55 -8.04 1.38
N ASP A 19 -2.35 -9.33 1.64
CA ASP A 19 -1.11 -9.85 2.24
C ASP A 19 0.10 -9.77 1.32
N GLY A 20 1.06 -8.93 1.71
CA GLY A 20 2.30 -8.67 0.98
C GLY A 20 3.44 -9.64 1.31
N LYS A 21 3.24 -10.61 2.22
CA LYS A 21 4.30 -11.57 2.62
C LYS A 21 4.85 -12.34 1.42
N LYS A 22 4.01 -12.70 0.45
CA LYS A 22 4.44 -13.45 -0.73
C LYS A 22 5.39 -12.63 -1.62
N ILE A 23 5.07 -11.35 -1.88
CA ILE A 23 5.98 -10.45 -2.60
C ILE A 23 7.31 -10.35 -1.84
N LYS A 24 7.26 -10.15 -0.51
CA LYS A 24 8.47 -10.08 0.31
C LYS A 24 9.33 -11.34 0.19
N SER A 25 8.72 -12.52 0.18
CA SER A 25 9.41 -13.81 0.00
C SER A 25 10.05 -13.92 -1.39
N ILE A 26 9.32 -13.54 -2.45
CA ILE A 26 9.85 -13.52 -3.82
C ILE A 26 11.05 -12.59 -3.93
N THR A 27 10.95 -11.38 -3.39
CA THR A 27 12.04 -10.39 -3.36
C THR A 27 13.24 -10.88 -2.57
N HIS A 28 13.02 -11.52 -1.41
CA HIS A 28 14.10 -12.08 -0.60
C HIS A 28 14.87 -13.17 -1.36
N ARG A 29 14.15 -14.14 -1.95
CA ARG A 29 14.76 -15.21 -2.75
C ARG A 29 15.52 -14.64 -3.94
N TYR A 30 14.93 -13.66 -4.62
CA TYR A 30 15.57 -12.97 -5.74
C TYR A 30 16.89 -12.32 -5.32
N ASN A 31 16.89 -11.50 -4.25
CA ASN A 31 18.11 -10.84 -3.79
C ASN A 31 19.21 -11.84 -3.41
N LYS A 32 18.85 -12.96 -2.77
CA LYS A 32 19.80 -14.04 -2.43
C LYS A 32 20.42 -14.67 -3.68
N GLU A 33 19.60 -15.05 -4.66
CA GLU A 33 20.10 -15.67 -5.89
C GLU A 33 20.88 -14.69 -6.77
N THR A 34 20.43 -13.44 -6.87
CA THR A 34 21.11 -12.40 -7.63
C THR A 34 22.50 -12.14 -7.06
N ALA A 35 22.65 -12.02 -5.73
CA ALA A 35 23.96 -11.85 -5.10
C ALA A 35 24.91 -13.02 -5.39
N ARG A 36 24.41 -14.26 -5.31
CA ARG A 36 25.19 -15.46 -5.64
C ARG A 36 25.64 -15.47 -7.11
N LEU A 37 24.73 -15.19 -8.04
CA LEU A 37 25.02 -15.19 -9.48
C LEU A 37 25.93 -14.03 -9.88
N GLN A 38 25.78 -12.86 -9.27
CA GLN A 38 26.67 -11.72 -9.48
C GLN A 38 28.07 -12.05 -8.99
N SER A 39 28.22 -12.60 -7.78
CA SER A 39 29.52 -13.02 -7.26
C SER A 39 30.23 -13.99 -8.22
N VAL A 40 29.55 -15.03 -8.70
CA VAL A 40 30.14 -15.97 -9.67
C VAL A 40 30.54 -15.29 -10.98
N ARG A 41 29.68 -14.39 -11.49
CA ARG A 41 29.95 -13.63 -12.71
C ARG A 41 31.18 -12.73 -12.56
N ASP A 42 31.28 -12.04 -11.42
CA ASP A 42 32.36 -11.10 -11.13
C ASP A 42 33.70 -11.86 -10.97
N HIS A 43 33.71 -13.05 -10.38
CA HIS A 43 34.90 -13.93 -10.34
C HIS A 43 35.33 -14.44 -11.73
N GLN A 44 34.40 -14.47 -12.69
CA GLN A 44 34.67 -14.86 -14.07
C GLN A 44 35.02 -13.66 -14.97
N ASN A 45 35.13 -12.45 -14.41
CA ASN A 45 35.38 -11.20 -15.14
C ASN A 45 34.38 -10.93 -16.28
N ILE A 46 33.15 -11.43 -16.15
CA ILE A 46 32.08 -11.20 -17.13
C ILE A 46 31.34 -9.91 -16.76
N THR A 47 31.31 -8.94 -17.66
CA THR A 47 30.57 -7.68 -17.44
C THR A 47 29.07 -7.85 -17.72
N GLU A 48 28.74 -8.61 -18.76
CA GLU A 48 27.38 -8.78 -19.24
C GLU A 48 26.49 -9.65 -18.34
N PRO A 49 25.17 -9.39 -18.28
CA PRO A 49 24.25 -10.22 -17.53
C PRO A 49 24.16 -11.62 -18.16
N THR A 50 24.51 -12.64 -17.39
CA THR A 50 24.40 -14.03 -17.85
C THR A 50 22.95 -14.42 -18.11
N ARG A 51 22.72 -15.42 -18.99
CA ARG A 51 21.38 -15.99 -19.25
C ARG A 51 20.66 -16.40 -17.97
N ARG A 52 21.40 -16.86 -16.94
CA ARG A 52 20.87 -17.21 -15.62
C ARG A 52 20.28 -16.00 -14.89
N ILE A 53 20.97 -14.86 -14.89
CA ILE A 53 20.49 -13.60 -14.30
C ILE A 53 19.26 -13.09 -15.06
N ILE A 54 19.29 -13.12 -16.39
CA ILE A 54 18.15 -12.71 -17.23
C ILE A 54 16.91 -13.56 -16.92
N ASN A 55 17.07 -14.88 -16.86
CA ASN A 55 15.97 -15.79 -16.53
C ASN A 55 15.45 -15.60 -15.10
N LEU A 56 16.33 -15.30 -14.14
CA LEU A 56 15.95 -14.97 -12.77
C LEU A 56 15.10 -13.69 -12.72
N ASN A 57 15.49 -12.66 -13.46
CA ASN A 57 14.75 -11.40 -13.59
C ASN A 57 13.35 -11.63 -14.18
N ARG A 58 13.27 -12.32 -15.33
CA ARG A 58 11.98 -12.67 -15.97
C ARG A 58 11.08 -13.45 -15.03
N LYS A 59 11.62 -14.46 -14.33
CA LYS A 59 10.85 -15.27 -13.36
C LYS A 59 10.30 -14.43 -12.21
N ARG A 60 11.07 -13.46 -11.72
CA ARG A 60 10.60 -12.50 -10.71
C ARG A 60 9.49 -11.62 -11.26
N GLU A 61 9.68 -11.04 -12.44
CA GLU A 61 8.70 -10.16 -13.08
C GLU A 61 7.37 -10.86 -13.30
N PHE A 62 7.36 -12.09 -13.82
CA PHE A 62 6.14 -12.86 -13.99
C PHE A 62 5.42 -13.14 -12.67
N ARG A 63 6.15 -13.50 -11.62
CA ARG A 63 5.57 -13.76 -10.29
C ARG A 63 4.98 -12.50 -9.66
N ILE A 64 5.65 -11.36 -9.79
CA ILE A 64 5.14 -10.08 -9.30
C ILE A 64 3.91 -9.64 -10.12
N SER A 65 3.96 -9.82 -11.44
CA SER A 65 2.85 -9.48 -12.34
C SER A 65 1.61 -10.34 -12.06
N ASP A 66 1.76 -11.65 -11.86
CA ASP A 66 0.67 -12.56 -11.46
C ASP A 66 0.03 -12.12 -10.14
N TYR A 67 0.87 -11.85 -9.12
CA TYR A 67 0.36 -11.34 -7.84
C TYR A 67 -0.42 -10.03 -8.02
N PHE A 68 0.09 -9.08 -8.82
CA PHE A 68 -0.61 -7.82 -9.09
C PHE A 68 -1.92 -8.03 -9.84
N ASN A 69 -1.96 -8.93 -10.82
CA ASN A 69 -3.19 -9.23 -11.55
C ASN A 69 -4.26 -9.82 -10.60
N ARG A 70 -3.86 -10.73 -9.70
CA ARG A 70 -4.75 -11.29 -8.68
C ARG A 70 -5.23 -10.24 -7.69
N ALA A 71 -4.34 -9.33 -7.27
CA ALA A 71 -4.68 -8.24 -6.37
C ALA A 71 -5.67 -7.27 -7.01
N VAL A 72 -5.40 -6.84 -8.25
CA VAL A 72 -6.31 -5.98 -9.02
C VAL A 72 -7.65 -6.65 -9.18
N LYS A 73 -7.68 -7.93 -9.57
CA LYS A 73 -8.94 -8.68 -9.71
C LYS A 73 -9.71 -8.71 -8.40
N TYR A 74 -9.06 -9.06 -7.29
CA TYR A 74 -9.72 -9.09 -5.97
C TYR A 74 -10.31 -7.73 -5.60
N ILE A 75 -9.57 -6.64 -5.81
CA ILE A 75 -10.04 -5.27 -5.52
C ILE A 75 -11.24 -4.94 -6.39
N THR A 76 -11.18 -5.20 -7.69
CA THR A 76 -12.27 -4.87 -8.61
C THR A 76 -13.51 -5.72 -8.35
N ASP A 77 -13.35 -7.01 -8.05
CA ASP A 77 -14.44 -7.91 -7.71
C ASP A 77 -15.12 -7.45 -6.40
N TYR A 78 -14.33 -7.02 -5.42
CA TYR A 78 -14.85 -6.41 -4.18
C TYR A 78 -15.64 -5.12 -4.45
N CYS A 79 -15.12 -4.23 -5.29
CA CYS A 79 -15.80 -2.98 -5.60
C CYS A 79 -17.12 -3.21 -6.36
N VAL A 80 -17.13 -4.13 -7.33
CA VAL A 80 -18.35 -4.49 -8.06
C VAL A 80 -19.38 -5.13 -7.12
N GLY A 81 -18.96 -6.04 -6.24
CA GLY A 81 -19.85 -6.69 -5.28
C GLY A 81 -20.49 -5.74 -4.26
N ASN A 82 -19.81 -4.63 -3.95
CA ASN A 82 -20.30 -3.62 -2.99
C ASN A 82 -20.79 -2.32 -3.66
N ASN A 83 -20.99 -2.30 -4.98
CA ASN A 83 -21.43 -1.13 -5.75
C ASN A 83 -20.56 0.13 -5.53
N ILE A 84 -19.24 -0.04 -5.46
CA ILE A 84 -18.28 1.04 -5.27
C ILE A 84 -17.82 1.57 -6.63
N GLY A 85 -18.17 2.82 -6.94
CA GLY A 85 -17.78 3.48 -8.19
C GLY A 85 -16.45 4.24 -8.16
N ASN A 86 -15.92 4.53 -6.97
CA ASN A 86 -14.73 5.39 -6.81
C ASN A 86 -13.68 4.72 -5.91
N ILE A 87 -12.43 4.70 -6.37
CA ILE A 87 -11.28 4.22 -5.59
C ILE A 87 -10.28 5.36 -5.44
N VAL A 88 -9.88 5.64 -4.20
CA VAL A 88 -8.82 6.60 -3.89
C VAL A 88 -7.55 5.85 -3.51
N VAL A 89 -6.45 6.16 -4.21
CA VAL A 89 -5.14 5.55 -3.95
C VAL A 89 -4.11 6.61 -3.58
N GLY A 90 -3.36 6.35 -2.50
CA GLY A 90 -2.22 7.17 -2.13
C GLY A 90 -1.07 7.06 -3.15
N ASN A 91 -0.49 8.20 -3.54
CA ASN A 91 0.63 8.25 -4.46
C ASN A 91 1.96 8.13 -3.70
N PHE A 92 2.74 7.11 -4.06
CA PHE A 92 4.03 6.77 -3.44
C PHE A 92 5.23 7.50 -4.06
N GLU A 93 5.03 8.33 -5.09
CA GLU A 93 6.12 8.97 -5.85
C GLU A 93 7.08 9.79 -4.97
N GLY A 94 6.58 10.47 -3.93
CA GLY A 94 7.40 11.22 -2.97
C GLY A 94 8.08 10.37 -1.90
N ILE A 95 7.57 9.16 -1.64
CA ILE A 95 8.04 8.34 -0.52
C ILE A 95 9.41 7.76 -0.82
N LYS A 96 9.68 7.31 -2.06
CA LYS A 96 10.98 6.72 -2.45
C LYS A 96 12.19 7.62 -2.18
N LYS A 97 12.01 8.95 -2.12
CA LYS A 97 13.11 9.92 -1.95
C LYS A 97 13.50 10.23 -0.49
N GLY A 98 12.70 9.84 0.52
CA GLY A 98 12.88 10.29 1.91
C GLY A 98 12.69 9.23 2.99
N ILE A 99 12.77 7.93 2.65
CA ILE A 99 12.45 6.86 3.62
C ILE A 99 13.57 6.68 4.65
N SER A 100 13.34 7.01 5.92
CA SER A 100 14.21 6.65 7.05
C SER A 100 13.72 5.39 7.80
N HIS A 101 13.21 4.38 7.09
CA HIS A 101 12.61 3.17 7.70
C HIS A 101 13.61 2.03 7.94
N GLY A 102 14.90 2.34 7.90
CA GLY A 102 16.01 1.39 8.03
C GLY A 102 16.39 0.72 6.71
N LYS A 103 17.69 0.44 6.55
CA LYS A 103 18.32 -0.03 5.29
C LYS A 103 17.59 -1.22 4.65
N ARG A 104 17.23 -2.24 5.45
CA ARG A 104 16.57 -3.48 4.98
C ARG A 104 15.13 -3.28 4.52
N ASN A 105 14.36 -2.38 5.14
CA ASN A 105 12.98 -2.11 4.73
C ASN A 105 12.94 -1.23 3.50
N ASN A 106 13.83 -0.23 3.43
CA ASN A 106 13.97 0.63 2.26
C ASN A 106 14.29 -0.19 1.01
N GLN A 107 15.27 -1.10 1.09
CA GLN A 107 15.63 -1.99 -0.03
C GLN A 107 14.44 -2.79 -0.55
N ASN A 108 13.65 -3.41 0.33
CA ASN A 108 12.48 -4.18 -0.08
C ASN A 108 11.39 -3.30 -0.70
N PHE A 109 11.17 -2.09 -0.16
CA PHE A 109 10.14 -1.18 -0.64
C PHE A 109 10.49 -0.55 -1.99
N VAL A 110 11.75 -0.15 -2.17
CA VAL A 110 12.26 0.44 -3.42
C VAL A 110 12.16 -0.55 -4.58
N GLN A 111 12.41 -1.84 -4.31
CA GLN A 111 12.39 -2.88 -5.34
C GLN A 111 11.00 -3.27 -5.84
N ILE A 112 9.91 -2.92 -5.15
CA ILE A 112 8.54 -3.27 -5.58
C ILE A 112 8.04 -2.24 -6.61
N PRO A 113 7.62 -2.68 -7.81
CA PRO A 113 7.20 -1.75 -8.87
C PRO A 113 5.73 -1.32 -8.70
N TYR A 114 5.45 -0.53 -7.65
CA TYR A 114 4.10 -0.01 -7.37
C TYR A 114 3.48 0.79 -8.52
N GLY A 115 4.30 1.44 -9.35
CA GLY A 115 3.81 2.12 -10.57
C GLY A 115 3.15 1.15 -11.57
N ILE A 116 3.67 -0.08 -11.70
CA ILE A 116 3.06 -1.12 -12.55
C ILE A 116 1.71 -1.54 -11.98
N PHE A 117 1.63 -1.75 -10.66
CA PHE A 117 0.39 -2.10 -9.98
C PHE A 117 -0.68 -1.02 -10.20
N ARG A 118 -0.35 0.26 -10.00
CA ARG A 118 -1.28 1.38 -10.23
C ARG A 118 -1.77 1.45 -11.67
N ARG A 119 -0.89 1.24 -12.66
CA ARG A 119 -1.30 1.21 -14.08
C ARG A 119 -2.27 0.06 -14.37
N LYS A 120 -1.99 -1.14 -13.86
CA LYS A 120 -2.88 -2.30 -14.00
C LYS A 120 -4.23 -2.05 -13.35
N LEU A 121 -4.24 -1.49 -12.15
CA LEU A 121 -5.47 -1.13 -11.43
C LEU A 121 -6.27 -0.09 -12.23
N LYS A 122 -5.65 1.02 -12.64
CA LYS A 122 -6.30 2.07 -13.46
C LYS A 122 -6.90 1.49 -14.74
N SER A 123 -6.16 0.66 -15.45
CA SER A 123 -6.63 0.02 -16.68
C SER A 123 -7.84 -0.88 -16.42
N LYS A 124 -7.82 -1.69 -15.36
CA LYS A 124 -8.94 -2.59 -15.06
C LYS A 124 -10.17 -1.83 -14.56
N CYS A 125 -9.98 -0.83 -13.69
CA CYS A 125 -11.05 0.04 -13.19
C CYS A 125 -11.75 0.78 -14.33
N GLY A 126 -11.00 1.34 -15.29
CA GLY A 126 -11.58 2.00 -16.46
C GLY A 126 -12.42 1.08 -17.35
N GLN A 127 -12.12 -0.22 -17.42
CA GLN A 127 -12.91 -1.20 -18.17
C GLN A 127 -14.27 -1.52 -17.52
N ILE A 128 -14.38 -1.35 -16.20
CA ILE A 128 -15.56 -1.70 -15.41
C ILE A 128 -16.32 -0.46 -14.92
N GLY A 129 -15.96 0.73 -15.38
CA GLY A 129 -16.62 1.99 -15.01
C GLY A 129 -16.29 2.49 -13.60
N ILE A 130 -15.17 2.04 -13.00
CA ILE A 130 -14.70 2.53 -11.70
C ILE A 130 -13.68 3.65 -11.91
N GLU A 131 -13.87 4.77 -11.24
CA GLU A 131 -12.93 5.89 -11.27
C GLU A 131 -11.80 5.70 -10.25
N LEU A 132 -10.57 5.94 -10.69
CA LEU A 132 -9.39 5.83 -9.83
C LEU A 132 -8.76 7.21 -9.61
N HIS A 133 -8.86 7.72 -8.39
CA HIS A 133 -8.24 8.98 -7.97
C HIS A 133 -6.91 8.74 -7.27
N SER A 134 -5.98 9.69 -7.40
CA SER A 134 -4.67 9.60 -6.78
C SER A 134 -4.39 10.81 -5.91
N VAL A 135 -3.99 10.58 -4.67
CA VAL A 135 -3.80 11.62 -3.65
C VAL A 135 -2.43 11.50 -3.00
N GLU A 136 -1.80 12.61 -2.68
CA GLU A 136 -0.49 12.62 -2.03
C GLU A 136 -0.61 12.16 -0.56
N GLU A 137 0.23 11.21 -0.13
CA GLU A 137 0.19 10.63 1.24
C GLU A 137 0.90 11.46 2.33
N SER A 138 1.26 12.72 2.05
CA SER A 138 1.92 13.55 3.07
C SER A 138 1.01 13.75 4.30
N TYR A 139 1.61 13.54 5.47
CA TYR A 139 1.03 13.66 6.82
C TYR A 139 -0.10 12.68 7.21
N THR A 140 -0.60 11.85 6.28
CA THR A 140 -1.71 10.89 6.54
C THR A 140 -1.39 9.80 7.55
N SER A 141 -0.10 9.50 7.76
CA SER A 141 0.35 8.48 8.73
C SER A 141 0.62 8.99 10.14
N LYS A 142 0.55 10.32 10.34
CA LYS A 142 0.76 10.99 11.63
C LYS A 142 -0.55 11.47 12.24
N THR A 143 -1.53 11.79 11.41
CA THR A 143 -2.80 12.37 11.85
C THR A 143 -3.82 11.29 12.21
N SER A 144 -4.65 11.57 13.20
CA SER A 144 -5.69 10.68 13.70
C SER A 144 -6.98 10.85 12.93
N PHE A 145 -7.47 9.77 12.32
CA PHE A 145 -8.79 9.75 11.69
C PHE A 145 -9.90 9.89 12.74
N LEU A 146 -9.73 9.23 13.89
CA LEU A 146 -10.74 9.18 14.96
C LEU A 146 -10.93 10.54 15.65
N ASP A 147 -9.85 11.33 15.78
CA ASP A 147 -9.91 12.67 16.39
C ASP A 147 -10.28 13.76 15.36
N CYS A 148 -10.76 13.38 14.17
CA CYS A 148 -11.11 14.30 13.09
C CYS A 148 -9.96 15.23 12.65
N GLU A 149 -8.70 14.83 12.84
CA GLU A 149 -7.57 15.67 12.46
C GLU A 149 -7.45 15.80 10.95
N LEU A 150 -7.22 17.05 10.50
CA LEU A 150 -6.91 17.33 9.11
C LEU A 150 -5.55 16.70 8.75
N PRO A 151 -5.40 16.05 7.58
CA PRO A 151 -4.17 15.40 7.14
C PRO A 151 -3.12 16.41 6.63
N GLN A 152 -2.71 17.33 7.51
CA GLN A 152 -1.76 18.40 7.26
C GLN A 152 -0.65 18.43 8.32
N LYS A 153 0.31 19.34 8.16
CA LYS A 153 1.32 19.59 9.19
C LYS A 153 0.66 20.29 10.36
N HIS A 154 0.88 19.76 11.56
CA HIS A 154 0.47 20.38 12.82
C HIS A 154 1.69 20.53 13.71
N ASP A 155 1.69 21.55 14.57
CA ASP A 155 2.75 21.75 15.58
C ASP A 155 2.64 20.70 16.69
N GLN A 156 1.41 20.33 17.05
CA GLN A 156 1.09 19.22 17.92
C GLN A 156 0.08 18.29 17.25
N TYR A 157 0.36 16.99 17.30
CA TYR A 157 -0.54 15.96 16.81
C TYR A 157 -1.26 15.33 18.00
N LEU A 158 -2.59 15.23 17.92
CA LEU A 158 -3.45 14.57 18.90
C LEU A 158 -3.18 13.07 18.92
N GLY A 159 -3.01 12.47 17.74
CA GLY A 159 -2.69 11.06 17.58
C GLY A 159 -1.19 10.77 17.49
N LYS A 160 -0.82 9.54 17.82
CA LYS A 160 0.55 9.05 17.69
C LYS A 160 0.61 7.60 17.24
N ARG A 161 1.48 7.34 16.27
CA ARG A 161 1.88 5.96 15.93
C ARG A 161 2.75 5.39 17.04
N VAL A 162 2.27 4.37 17.74
CA VAL A 162 3.00 3.72 18.85
C VAL A 162 4.01 2.72 18.31
N ARG A 163 3.56 1.82 17.42
CA ARG A 163 4.41 0.81 16.78
C ARG A 163 3.87 0.43 15.41
N ARG A 164 4.55 -0.48 14.72
CA ARG A 164 4.07 -0.98 13.41
C ARG A 164 2.70 -1.64 13.58
N GLY A 165 1.74 -1.20 12.76
CA GLY A 165 0.35 -1.66 12.80
C GLY A 165 -0.50 -1.08 13.93
N LEU A 166 0.05 -0.26 14.85
CA LEU A 166 -0.68 0.27 16.00
C LEU A 166 -0.56 1.81 16.07
N PHE A 167 -1.71 2.47 16.07
CA PHE A 167 -1.86 3.91 16.25
C PHE A 167 -2.69 4.17 17.50
N ARG A 168 -2.43 5.27 18.20
CA ARG A 168 -3.19 5.72 19.37
C ARG A 168 -3.74 7.11 19.07
N SER A 169 -5.05 7.29 19.20
CA SER A 169 -5.72 8.59 19.11
C SER A 169 -5.47 9.44 20.36
N GLY A 170 -5.89 10.71 20.32
CA GLY A 170 -5.78 11.66 21.42
C GLY A 170 -6.55 11.20 22.67
N ASN A 171 -7.70 10.57 22.48
CA ASN A 171 -8.48 9.97 23.57
C ASN A 171 -7.92 8.62 24.08
N GLY A 172 -6.78 8.15 23.57
CA GLY A 172 -6.14 6.91 24.00
C GLY A 172 -6.62 5.63 23.29
N THR A 173 -7.63 5.72 22.42
CA THR A 173 -8.12 4.57 21.66
C THR A 173 -7.05 4.02 20.72
N LEU A 174 -6.95 2.69 20.67
CA LEU A 174 -6.01 2.00 19.80
C LEU A 174 -6.65 1.66 18.46
N LEU A 175 -5.97 2.04 17.39
CA LEU A 175 -6.40 1.89 16.00
C LEU A 175 -5.38 1.09 15.20
N ASN A 176 -5.83 0.46 14.12
CA ASN A 176 -4.89 -0.07 13.14
C ASN A 176 -4.22 1.09 12.39
N ALA A 177 -2.89 1.21 12.48
CA ALA A 177 -2.16 2.32 11.87
C ALA A 177 -2.26 2.36 10.33
N ASP A 178 -2.41 1.20 9.69
CA ASP A 178 -2.50 1.12 8.24
C ASP A 178 -3.92 1.48 7.76
N VAL A 179 -4.97 1.07 8.50
CA VAL A 179 -6.36 1.48 8.24
C VAL A 179 -6.57 2.97 8.52
N ASN A 180 -6.01 3.50 9.62
CA ASN A 180 -6.02 4.94 9.90
C ASN A 180 -5.40 5.73 8.75
N GLY A 181 -4.27 5.26 8.21
CA GLY A 181 -3.64 5.89 7.04
C GLY A 181 -4.52 5.86 5.80
N ALA A 182 -5.21 4.74 5.52
CA ALA A 182 -6.14 4.62 4.40
C ALA A 182 -7.34 5.59 4.54
N ALA A 183 -7.94 5.65 5.73
CA ALA A 183 -9.04 6.55 6.01
C ALA A 183 -8.63 8.03 5.88
N GLN A 184 -7.42 8.39 6.33
CA GLN A 184 -6.90 9.76 6.17
C GLN A 184 -6.58 10.14 4.72
N ILE A 185 -6.22 9.17 3.86
CA ILE A 185 -6.09 9.42 2.41
C ILE A 185 -7.46 9.79 1.83
N LEU A 186 -8.52 9.11 2.26
CA LEU A 186 -9.89 9.43 1.83
C LEU A 186 -10.34 10.81 2.31
N VAL A 187 -10.09 11.16 3.59
CA VAL A 187 -10.36 12.52 4.11
C VAL A 187 -9.65 13.58 3.26
N LYS A 188 -8.38 13.33 2.91
CA LYS A 188 -7.62 14.26 2.07
C LYS A 188 -8.19 14.41 0.66
N TYR A 189 -8.71 13.32 0.08
CA TYR A 189 -9.43 13.38 -1.20
C TYR A 189 -10.69 14.23 -1.09
N LEU A 190 -11.53 13.97 -0.08
CA LEU A 190 -12.79 14.70 0.12
C LEU A 190 -12.55 16.20 0.28
N LEU A 191 -11.57 16.59 1.12
CA LEU A 191 -11.18 17.98 1.28
C LEU A 191 -10.73 18.63 -0.02
N ARG A 192 -9.92 17.94 -0.82
CA ARG A 192 -9.47 18.44 -2.14
C ARG A 192 -10.62 18.59 -3.14
N SER A 193 -11.63 17.74 -3.03
CA SER A 193 -12.83 17.75 -3.86
C SER A 193 -13.94 18.67 -3.31
N ASN A 194 -13.67 19.48 -2.28
CA ASN A 194 -14.66 20.33 -1.59
C ASN A 194 -15.89 19.54 -1.06
N LEU A 195 -15.70 18.28 -0.69
CA LEU A 195 -16.71 17.44 -0.07
C LEU A 195 -16.53 17.41 1.45
N ASN A 196 -17.64 17.29 2.19
CA ASN A 196 -17.58 17.22 3.65
C ASN A 196 -16.94 15.88 4.10
N PRO A 197 -15.79 15.89 4.81
CA PRO A 197 -15.16 14.68 5.32
C PRO A 197 -15.96 13.98 6.44
N ASP A 198 -16.95 14.65 7.04
CA ASP A 198 -17.79 14.05 8.09
C ASP A 198 -18.64 12.88 7.59
N ILE A 199 -18.88 12.81 6.28
CA ILE A 199 -19.57 11.68 5.63
C ILE A 199 -18.87 10.35 5.93
N VAL A 200 -17.53 10.35 6.06
CA VAL A 200 -16.75 9.13 6.32
C VAL A 200 -16.40 8.95 7.80
N ARG A 201 -16.40 10.04 8.58
CA ARG A 201 -16.06 10.02 10.02
C ARG A 201 -17.12 9.30 10.86
N GLY A 202 -18.37 9.24 10.39
CA GLY A 202 -19.43 8.41 10.99
C GLY A 202 -19.10 6.91 11.04
N GLN A 203 -18.15 6.44 10.21
CA GLN A 203 -17.71 5.04 10.15
C GLN A 203 -16.45 4.75 10.97
N ALA A 204 -16.16 5.57 12.00
CA ALA A 204 -15.01 5.42 12.89
C ALA A 204 -14.82 4.02 13.49
N LYS A 205 -15.91 3.25 13.67
CA LYS A 205 -15.89 1.86 14.14
C LYS A 205 -14.99 0.96 13.29
N GLY A 206 -14.92 1.23 11.98
CA GLY A 206 -14.11 0.47 11.01
C GLY A 206 -12.59 0.52 11.24
N VAL A 207 -12.11 1.60 11.84
CA VAL A 207 -10.67 1.86 12.05
C VAL A 207 -10.16 1.23 13.36
N VAL A 208 -11.08 0.97 14.29
CA VAL A 208 -10.84 0.26 15.56
C VAL A 208 -10.77 -1.25 15.33
N ASN A 209 -11.52 -1.77 14.36
CA ASN A 209 -11.53 -3.19 14.02
C ASN A 209 -10.19 -3.67 13.44
N ALA A 210 -9.80 -4.89 13.79
CA ALA A 210 -8.65 -5.54 13.18
C ALA A 210 -8.99 -5.95 11.74
N PRO A 211 -8.31 -5.41 10.72
CA PRO A 211 -8.65 -5.70 9.32
C PRO A 211 -8.31 -7.15 8.96
N ALA A 212 -9.21 -7.79 8.21
CA ALA A 212 -8.98 -9.13 7.69
C ALA A 212 -7.78 -9.13 6.72
N ARG A 213 -6.94 -10.17 6.78
CA ARG A 213 -5.82 -10.32 5.84
C ARG A 213 -6.16 -11.29 4.71
N VAL A 214 -6.21 -10.75 3.50
CA VAL A 214 -6.53 -11.50 2.28
C VAL A 214 -5.26 -12.10 1.70
N LYS A 215 -5.18 -13.43 1.63
CA LYS A 215 -4.07 -14.15 0.98
C LYS A 215 -4.45 -14.48 -0.46
N LEU A 216 -3.81 -13.81 -1.42
CA LEU A 216 -4.07 -13.99 -2.87
C LEU A 216 -3.37 -15.21 -3.49
N LEU A 217 -2.34 -15.71 -2.82
CA LEU A 217 -1.55 -16.87 -3.22
C LEU A 217 -1.49 -17.82 -2.03
N ARG A 218 -1.85 -19.09 -2.26
CA ARG A 218 -1.56 -20.17 -1.32
C ARG A 218 -0.04 -20.46 -1.29
#